data_AF-A0A7V9BWQ1-F1
#
_entry.id   AF-A0A7V9BWQ1-F1
#
_cell.length_a   1.000
_cell.length_b   1.000
_cell.length_c   1.000
_cell.angle_alpha   90.00
_cell.angle_beta   90.00
_cell.angle_gamma   90.00
#
_symmetry.space_group_name_H-M   'P 1'
#
loop_
_entity.id
_entity.type
_entity.pdbx_description
1 polymer ?
#
loop_
_entity_poly.entity_id
_entity_poly.type
_entity_poly.pdbx_seq_one_letter_code
_entity_poly.pdbx_strand_id
1 'polypeptide(L)' 'MTPHQVDVDATGLPPLAGPDASDDERARAIVARMVARHGAPTIEDYRRVYEQSGAPWPGDEEIRRLHPVASAA' A
#
# COMPACT_ATOMS: atom_id res chain seq x y z
N MET A 1 24.88 -11.08 10.72
CA MET A 1 23.60 -10.35 10.55
C MET A 1 23.41 -10.16 9.06
N THR A 2 22.83 -11.17 8.42
CA THR A 2 22.64 -11.23 6.96
C THR A 2 21.49 -10.27 6.62
N PRO A 3 21.62 -9.39 5.61
CA PRO A 3 20.51 -8.55 5.20
C PRO A 3 19.35 -9.45 4.75
N HIS A 4 18.15 -9.21 5.27
CA HIS A 4 16.91 -9.81 4.76
C HIS A 4 16.79 -9.42 3.29
N GLN A 5 17.24 -10.31 2.42
CA GLN A 5 17.01 -10.23 0.98
C GLN A 5 15.49 -10.32 0.83
N VAL A 6 14.86 -9.18 0.52
CA VAL A 6 13.43 -9.11 0.24
C VAL A 6 13.19 -10.06 -0.93
N ASP A 7 12.49 -11.15 -0.67
CA ASP A 7 12.23 -12.20 -1.65
C ASP A 7 11.30 -11.61 -2.72
N VAL A 8 11.88 -10.99 -3.74
CA VAL A 8 11.16 -10.48 -4.91
C VAL A 8 10.85 -11.67 -5.79
N ASP A 9 9.57 -11.84 -6.11
CA ASP A 9 9.08 -12.88 -7.01
C ASP A 9 9.72 -12.73 -8.40
N ALA A 10 9.61 -13.73 -9.27
CA ALA A 10 10.30 -13.79 -10.57
C ALA A 10 10.03 -12.58 -11.50
N THR A 11 9.03 -11.75 -11.20
CA THR A 11 8.67 -10.51 -11.89
C THR A 11 9.27 -9.23 -11.27
N GLY A 12 10.12 -9.33 -10.24
CA GLY A 12 10.65 -8.18 -9.49
C GLY A 12 9.63 -7.50 -8.59
N LEU A 13 8.51 -8.18 -8.28
CA LEU A 13 7.42 -7.66 -7.48
C LEU A 13 7.44 -8.25 -6.07
N PRO A 14 6.90 -7.53 -5.06
CA PRO A 14 6.70 -8.09 -3.73
C PRO A 14 5.91 -9.41 -3.80
N PRO A 15 6.28 -10.41 -2.97
CA PRO A 15 5.63 -11.70 -2.99
C PRO A 15 4.20 -11.57 -2.47
N LEU A 16 3.29 -12.40 -2.97
CA LEU A 16 1.99 -12.55 -2.36
C LEU A 16 2.14 -13.28 -1.03
N ALA A 17 1.25 -12.99 -0.08
CA ALA A 17 1.23 -13.72 1.18
C ALA A 17 0.84 -15.19 0.94
N GLY A 18 1.43 -16.09 1.73
CA GLY A 18 1.17 -17.52 1.66
C GLY A 18 -0.28 -17.89 2.04
N PRO A 19 -0.69 -19.15 1.82
CA PRO A 19 -2.07 -19.59 2.08
C PRO A 19 -2.48 -19.45 3.55
N ASP A 20 -1.53 -19.61 4.47
CA ASP A 20 -1.77 -19.54 5.92
C ASP A 20 -1.70 -18.12 6.50
N ALA A 21 -1.49 -17.10 5.66
CA ALA A 21 -1.44 -15.72 6.12
C ALA A 21 -2.82 -15.25 6.64
N SER A 22 -2.81 -14.26 7.53
CA SER A 22 -4.04 -13.54 7.91
C SER A 22 -4.59 -12.71 6.75
N ASP A 23 -5.86 -12.30 6.85
CA ASP A 23 -6.47 -11.39 5.88
C ASP A 23 -5.72 -10.05 5.78
N ASP A 24 -5.26 -9.52 6.91
CA ASP A 24 -4.47 -8.29 6.94
C ASP A 24 -3.13 -8.42 6.22
N GLU A 25 -2.43 -9.55 6.41
CA GLU A 25 -1.17 -9.83 5.71
C GLU A 25 -1.38 -10.01 4.20
N ARG A 26 -2.45 -10.72 3.81
CA ARG A 26 -2.84 -10.84 2.40
C ARG A 26 -3.16 -9.48 1.78
N ALA A 27 -3.96 -8.66 2.46
CA ALA A 27 -4.33 -7.34 1.99
C ALA A 27 -3.11 -6.44 1.81
N ARG A 28 -2.19 -6.42 2.78
CA ARG A 28 -0.93 -5.66 2.70
C ARG A 28 -0.04 -6.12 1.53
N ALA A 29 0.08 -7.43 1.31
CA ALA A 29 0.88 -7.97 0.21
C ALA A 29 0.31 -7.57 -1.17
N ILE A 30 -1.02 -7.62 -1.32
CA ILE A 30 -1.70 -7.17 -2.55
C ILE A 30 -1.47 -5.67 -2.78
N VAL A 31 -1.67 -4.84 -1.76
CA VAL A 31 -1.46 -3.39 -1.85
C VAL A 31 -0.01 -3.08 -2.20
N ALA A 32 0.96 -3.74 -1.56
CA ALA A 32 2.38 -3.57 -1.88
C ALA A 32 2.69 -3.90 -3.35
N ARG A 33 2.10 -4.97 -3.89
CA ARG A 33 2.26 -5.35 -5.29
C ARG A 33 1.62 -4.36 -6.25
N MET A 34 0.46 -3.81 -5.90
CA MET A 34 -0.20 -2.74 -6.67
C MET A 34 0.66 -1.47 -6.70
N VAL A 35 1.19 -1.05 -5.55
CA VAL A 35 2.08 0.11 -5.45
C VAL A 35 3.36 -0.11 -6.25
N ALA A 36 3.97 -1.29 -6.17
CA ALA A 36 5.18 -1.60 -6.94
C ALA A 36 4.93 -1.58 -8.46
N ARG A 37 3.72 -1.96 -8.90
CA ARG A 37 3.36 -2.03 -10.33
C ARG A 37 2.89 -0.69 -10.90
N HIS A 38 2.17 0.11 -10.11
CA HIS A 38 1.44 1.29 -10.60
C HIS A 38 1.85 2.60 -9.93
N GLY A 39 2.66 2.56 -8.87
CA GLY A 39 2.93 3.69 -7.99
C GLY A 39 1.92 3.80 -6.84
N ALA A 40 2.30 4.51 -5.79
CA ALA A 40 1.40 4.84 -4.68
C ALA A 40 0.50 6.04 -5.04
N PRO A 41 -0.74 6.10 -4.55
CA PRO A 41 -1.58 7.28 -4.71
C PRO A 41 -1.03 8.49 -3.95
N THR A 42 -1.37 9.69 -4.40
CA THR A 42 -1.05 10.93 -3.66
C THR A 42 -2.09 11.22 -2.57
N ILE A 43 -1.80 12.15 -1.66
CA ILE A 43 -2.81 12.63 -0.69
C ILE A 43 -4.05 13.22 -1.38
N GLU A 44 -3.88 13.89 -2.51
CA GLU A 44 -5.00 14.49 -3.24
C GLU A 44 -5.92 13.41 -3.83
N ASP A 45 -5.36 12.30 -4.29
CA ASP A 45 -6.13 11.14 -4.74
C ASP A 45 -6.96 10.54 -3.61
N TYR A 46 -6.36 10.40 -2.41
CA TYR A 46 -7.10 9.93 -1.23
C TYR A 46 -8.23 10.90 -0.85
N ARG A 47 -7.98 12.21 -0.83
CA ARG A 47 -9.03 13.20 -0.54
C ARG A 47 -10.20 13.07 -1.51
N ARG A 48 -9.91 12.98 -2.81
CA ARG A 48 -10.94 12.81 -3.85
C ARG A 48 -11.80 11.57 -3.62
N VAL A 49 -11.21 10.45 -3.22
CA VAL A 49 -11.96 9.21 -2.93
C VAL A 49 -12.84 9.36 -1.69
N TYR A 50 -12.35 9.99 -0.62
CA TYR A 50 -13.16 10.26 0.58
C TYR A 50 -14.34 11.19 0.27
N GLU A 51 -14.12 12.24 -0.51
CA GLU A 51 -15.17 13.14 -0.98
C GLU A 51 -16.23 12.40 -1.81
N GLN A 52 -15.81 11.59 -2.77
CA GLN A 52 -16.71 10.82 -3.64
C GLN A 52 -17.50 9.74 -2.89
N SER A 53 -16.90 9.15 -1.85
CA SER A 53 -17.57 8.15 -1.01
C SER A 53 -18.49 8.75 0.06
N GLY A 54 -18.42 10.07 0.28
CA GLY A 54 -19.14 10.75 1.36
C GLY A 54 -18.60 10.42 2.75
N ALA A 55 -17.42 9.80 2.85
CA ALA A 55 -16.78 9.47 4.11
C ALA A 55 -16.05 10.71 4.67
N PRO A 56 -16.06 10.92 6.00
CA PRO A 56 -15.33 12.02 6.61
C PRO A 56 -13.82 11.86 6.42
N TRP A 57 -13.13 12.94 6.05
CA TRP A 57 -11.68 12.96 5.92
C TRP A 57 -11.01 12.81 7.30
N PRO A 58 -10.17 11.78 7.52
CA PRO A 58 -9.53 11.55 8.82
C PRO A 58 -8.30 12.45 9.06
N GLY A 59 -7.86 13.21 8.05
CA GLY A 59 -6.65 14.04 8.11
C GLY A 59 -5.47 13.42 7.37
N ASP A 60 -4.62 14.28 6.80
CA ASP A 60 -3.51 13.82 5.95
C ASP A 60 -2.47 12.99 6.71
N GLU A 61 -2.24 13.29 7.99
CA GLU A 61 -1.30 12.53 8.83
C GLU A 61 -1.79 11.11 9.07
N GLU A 62 -3.09 10.95 9.35
CA GLU A 62 -3.70 9.64 9.56
C GLU A 62 -3.67 8.79 8.29
N ILE A 63 -3.91 9.39 7.11
CA ILE A 63 -3.78 8.67 5.83
C ILE A 63 -2.35 8.22 5.57
N ARG A 64 -1.34 9.06 5.83
CA ARG A 64 0.08 8.66 5.70
C ARG A 64 0.47 7.56 6.67
N ARG A 65 -0.18 7.47 7.83
CA ARG A 65 0.03 6.40 8.82
C ARG A 65 -0.58 5.07 8.37
N LEU A 66 -1.77 5.11 7.75
CA LEU A 66 -2.54 3.92 7.41
C LEU A 66 -2.26 3.37 6.01
N HIS A 67 -1.87 4.23 5.07
CA HIS A 67 -1.78 3.88 3.66
C HIS A 67 -0.45 4.27 3.04
N PRO A 68 0.02 3.54 2.02
CA PRO A 68 1.12 4.00 1.19
C PRO A 68 0.70 5.28 0.46
N VAL A 69 1.52 6.33 0.61
CA VAL A 69 1.30 7.63 -0.04
C VAL A 69 2.55 7.99 -0.81
N ALA A 70 2.39 8.32 -2.09
CA ALA A 70 3.48 8.91 -2.85
C ALA A 70 3.83 10.27 -2.23
N SER A 71 5.09 10.44 -1.84
CA SER A 71 5.59 11.79 -1.57
C SER A 71 5.44 12.60 -2.86
N ALA A 72 4.82 13.76 -2.79
CA ALA A 72 4.89 14.70 -3.90
C ALA A 72 6.37 14.93 -4.20
N ALA A 73 6.78 14.62 -5.44
CA ALA A 73 8.14 14.82 -5.92
C ALA A 73 8.45 16.32 -6.04
#